data_AF-A0A452ZUA3-F1
#
_entry.id   AF-A0A452ZUA3-F1
#
_cell.length_a   1.000
_cell.length_b   1.000
_cell.length_c   1.000
_cell.angle_alpha   90.00
_cell.angle_beta   90.00
_cell.angle_gamma   90.00
#
_symmetry.space_group_name_H-M   'P 1'
#
loop_
_entity.id
_entity.type
_entity.pdbx_description
1 polymer ?
#
loop_
_entity_poly.entity_id
_entity_poly.type
_entity_poly.pdbx_seq_one_letter_code
_entity_poly.pdbx_strand_id
1 'polypeptide(L)'
;MTLICVCLKDILREMKELPLGDDTKAEKSSNGDVAMSFSDKDESFSDLEEDEGFTEEEIAVAKLIIAVTADSLDAVKETIRFVTSLLKSSGNQSGAAEDKVESMENLLSHCRDVADQVNELGASVYAQDLSEMKSAIKRLYVGITGMCQEIAGLGGSPKNAYAAFSGFEKSLKALEEEIGEDVVDEMKNLTISPS
;
A
#
# COMPACT_ATOMS: atom_id res chain seq x y z
N MET A 1 2.28 -12.07 14.43
CA MET A 1 1.24 -11.40 13.61
C MET A 1 0.82 -10.04 14.16
N THR A 2 0.54 -9.86 15.45
CA THR A 2 0.09 -8.54 15.98
C THR A 2 1.05 -7.39 15.69
N LEU A 3 2.37 -7.62 15.79
CA LEU A 3 3.38 -6.63 15.41
C LEU A 3 3.29 -6.22 13.93
N ILE A 4 2.94 -7.15 13.04
CA ILE A 4 2.73 -6.88 11.61
C ILE A 4 1.56 -5.89 11.43
N CYS A 5 0.46 -6.06 12.18
CA CYS A 5 -0.62 -5.09 12.17
C CYS A 5 -0.21 -3.71 12.70
N VAL A 6 0.73 -3.64 13.64
CA VAL A 6 1.25 -2.36 14.12
C VAL A 6 2.05 -1.68 13.01
N CYS A 7 2.97 -2.41 12.36
CA CYS A 7 3.72 -1.91 11.20
C CYS A 7 2.80 -1.38 10.10
N LEU A 8 1.81 -2.17 9.66
CA LEU A 8 0.85 -1.76 8.62
C LEU A 8 0.00 -0.54 9.04
N LYS A 9 -0.33 -0.41 10.32
CA LYS A 9 -1.01 0.79 10.83
C LYS A 9 -0.13 2.02 10.79
N ASP A 10 1.15 1.86 11.10
CA ASP A 10 2.11 2.97 11.09
C ASP A 10 2.37 3.43 9.66
N ILE A 11 2.56 2.51 8.72
CA ILE A 11 2.67 2.82 7.28
C ILE A 11 1.39 3.52 6.79
N LEU A 12 0.20 3.01 7.15
CA LEU A 12 -1.06 3.65 6.76
C LEU A 12 -1.20 5.07 7.31
N ARG A 13 -0.72 5.31 8.54
CA ARG A 13 -0.72 6.64 9.15
C ARG A 13 0.20 7.57 8.34
N GLU A 14 1.42 7.14 8.06
CA GLU A 14 2.41 7.91 7.30
C GLU A 14 1.89 8.26 5.90
N MET A 15 1.32 7.29 5.18
CA MET A 15 0.74 7.53 3.85
C MET A 15 -0.43 8.52 3.87
N LYS A 16 -1.18 8.61 4.98
CA LYS A 16 -2.27 9.58 5.15
C LYS A 16 -1.81 10.98 5.54
N GLU A 17 -0.56 11.14 5.94
CA GLU A 17 0.04 12.44 6.26
C GLU A 17 0.57 13.15 5.00
N LEU A 18 0.56 12.47 3.84
CA LEU A 18 0.94 13.05 2.55
C LEU A 18 0.02 14.22 2.14
N PRO A 19 0.56 15.30 1.56
CA PRO A 19 -0.19 16.49 1.14
C PRO A 19 -0.96 16.27 -0.18
N LEU A 20 -1.82 15.26 -0.25
CA LEU A 20 -2.49 14.80 -1.49
C LEU A 20 -3.67 15.68 -1.98
N GLY A 21 -3.84 16.87 -1.40
CA GLY A 21 -5.00 17.73 -1.63
C GLY A 21 -6.30 17.15 -1.05
N ASP A 22 -6.98 17.92 -0.21
CA ASP A 22 -8.23 17.50 0.40
C ASP A 22 -9.40 17.78 -0.56
N ASP A 23 -10.22 16.77 -0.88
CA ASP A 23 -11.55 16.98 -1.48
C ASP A 23 -12.52 17.68 -0.50
N THR A 24 -12.08 17.92 0.74
CA THR A 24 -12.88 18.51 1.81
C THR A 24 -12.11 19.52 2.66
N LYS A 25 -11.86 20.72 2.13
CA LYS A 25 -12.17 22.00 2.83
C LYS A 25 -11.74 23.21 2.00
N ALA A 26 -12.71 23.74 1.25
CA ALA A 26 -12.79 25.17 1.04
C ALA A 26 -13.15 25.85 2.39
N GLU A 27 -12.17 25.98 3.30
CA GLU A 27 -12.28 26.93 4.41
C GLU A 27 -12.06 28.33 3.83
N LYS A 28 -13.17 28.93 3.44
CA LYS A 28 -13.35 30.37 3.27
C LYS A 28 -12.78 31.10 4.49
N SER A 29 -11.56 31.61 4.42
CA SER A 29 -11.10 32.64 5.36
C SER A 29 -11.33 34.02 4.74
N SER A 30 -12.45 34.61 5.15
CA SER A 30 -12.82 36.00 4.90
C SER A 30 -12.15 36.90 5.94
N ASN A 31 -11.65 38.03 5.44
CA ASN A 31 -11.34 39.30 6.13
C ASN A 31 -10.00 39.48 6.84
N GLY A 32 -9.27 40.48 6.36
CA GLY A 32 -8.20 41.16 7.09
C GLY A 32 -7.47 42.18 6.22
N ASP A 33 -8.17 43.21 5.74
CA ASP A 33 -7.55 44.38 5.11
C ASP A 33 -6.64 45.09 6.13
N VAL A 34 -5.32 45.07 5.90
CA VAL A 34 -4.40 46.08 6.45
C VAL A 34 -3.28 46.32 5.44
N ALA A 35 -3.45 47.38 4.65
CA ALA A 35 -2.35 47.96 3.89
C ALA A 35 -1.29 48.53 4.84
N MET A 36 -0.04 48.06 4.71
CA MET A 36 1.14 48.88 5.04
C MET A 36 2.32 48.47 4.15
N SER A 37 2.73 49.41 3.31
CA SER A 37 3.86 49.35 2.40
C SER A 37 5.16 49.65 3.15
N PHE A 38 6.21 48.85 2.95
CA PHE A 38 7.60 49.33 3.02
C PHE A 38 8.53 48.57 2.05
N SER A 39 9.09 49.38 1.16
CA SER A 39 10.15 49.23 0.13
C SER A 39 11.23 48.13 0.28
N ASP A 40 11.45 47.46 -0.85
CA ASP A 40 12.69 46.94 -1.48
C ASP A 40 13.98 46.85 -0.66
N LYS A 41 14.46 45.61 -0.48
CA LYS A 41 15.86 45.28 -0.72
C LYS A 41 16.05 43.83 -1.14
N ASP A 42 16.50 43.71 -2.38
CA ASP A 42 17.04 42.55 -3.09
C ASP A 42 18.10 41.81 -2.27
N GLU A 43 17.79 40.57 -1.90
CA GLU A 43 18.72 39.47 -1.65
C GLU A 43 18.02 38.22 -2.20
N SER A 44 18.12 38.04 -3.53
CA SER A 44 17.66 36.86 -4.25
C SER A 44 18.36 35.58 -3.74
N PHE A 45 17.79 34.97 -2.70
CA PHE A 45 17.95 33.56 -2.36
C PHE A 45 16.77 32.76 -2.95
N SER A 46 16.62 32.79 -4.27
CA SER A 46 15.75 31.84 -4.99
C SER A 46 16.64 30.74 -5.55
N ASP A 47 17.16 29.92 -4.65
CA ASP A 47 17.58 28.54 -4.93
C ASP A 47 16.99 27.62 -3.85
N LEU A 48 15.77 27.96 -3.42
CA LEU A 48 14.89 27.01 -2.77
C LEU A 48 14.35 26.18 -3.91
N GLU A 49 14.88 24.98 -4.08
CA GLU A 49 14.30 23.97 -4.94
C GLU A 49 12.79 24.00 -4.70
N GLU A 50 12.05 24.36 -5.74
CA GLU A 50 10.61 24.22 -5.74
C GLU A 50 10.38 22.75 -5.45
N ASP A 51 9.93 22.45 -4.22
CA ASP A 51 9.24 21.21 -3.90
C ASP A 51 8.02 21.21 -4.81
N GLU A 52 8.21 20.79 -6.06
CA GLU A 52 7.14 20.51 -6.99
C GLU A 52 6.36 19.38 -6.34
N GLY A 53 5.37 19.77 -5.54
CA GLY A 53 4.49 18.83 -4.87
C GLY A 53 3.84 17.89 -5.88
N PHE A 54 3.25 16.81 -5.39
CA PHE A 54 2.73 15.73 -6.21
C PHE A 54 1.87 16.20 -7.39
N THR A 55 2.13 15.61 -8.57
CA THR A 55 1.27 15.77 -9.75
C THR A 55 -0.10 15.11 -9.54
N GLU A 56 -1.08 15.39 -10.41
CA GLU A 56 -2.42 14.78 -10.29
C GLU A 56 -2.36 13.25 -10.40
N GLU A 57 -1.50 12.75 -11.29
CA GLU A 57 -1.24 11.32 -11.49
C GLU A 57 -0.58 10.70 -10.24
N GLU A 58 0.41 11.37 -9.66
CA GLU A 58 1.06 10.88 -8.43
C GLU A 58 0.13 10.90 -7.22
N ILE A 59 -0.75 11.90 -7.13
CA ILE A 59 -1.81 11.95 -6.13
C ILE A 59 -2.76 10.76 -6.28
N ALA A 60 -3.15 10.42 -7.52
CA ALA A 60 -4.01 9.28 -7.79
C ALA A 60 -3.34 7.96 -7.36
N VAL A 61 -2.07 7.75 -7.73
CA VAL A 61 -1.27 6.59 -7.32
C VAL A 61 -1.14 6.53 -5.79
N ALA A 62 -0.81 7.64 -5.13
CA ALA A 62 -0.68 7.69 -3.68
C ALA A 62 -2.00 7.35 -2.95
N LYS A 63 -3.14 7.84 -3.45
CA LYS A 63 -4.48 7.48 -2.93
C LYS A 63 -4.76 5.98 -3.06
N LEU A 64 -4.36 5.36 -4.17
CA LEU A 64 -4.50 3.91 -4.36
C LEU A 64 -3.56 3.11 -3.45
N ILE A 65 -2.35 3.59 -3.19
CA ILE A 65 -1.42 2.96 -2.24
C ILE A 65 -1.96 3.04 -0.81
N ILE A 66 -2.63 4.14 -0.43
CA ILE A 66 -3.35 4.24 0.85
C ILE A 66 -4.44 3.15 0.94
N ALA A 67 -5.20 2.93 -0.14
CA ALA A 67 -6.23 1.88 -0.19
C ALA A 67 -5.62 0.48 -0.06
N VAL A 68 -4.55 0.19 -0.81
CA VAL A 68 -3.76 -1.05 -0.72
C VAL A 68 -3.26 -1.29 0.70
N THR A 69 -2.71 -0.27 1.34
CA THR A 69 -2.21 -0.34 2.71
C THR A 69 -3.36 -0.62 3.70
N ALA A 70 -4.51 0.01 3.53
CA ALA A 70 -5.68 -0.23 4.37
C ALA A 70 -6.24 -1.65 4.21
N ASP A 71 -6.38 -2.13 2.96
CA ASP A 71 -6.93 -3.46 2.68
C ASP A 71 -5.97 -4.58 3.10
N SER A 72 -4.65 -4.39 2.95
CA SER A 72 -3.65 -5.32 3.48
C SER A 72 -3.70 -5.42 5.02
N LEU A 73 -3.89 -4.31 5.72
CA LEU A 73 -4.11 -4.28 7.17
C LEU A 73 -5.35 -5.09 7.55
N ASP A 74 -6.45 -4.93 6.83
CA ASP A 74 -7.68 -5.69 7.08
C ASP A 74 -7.53 -7.18 6.75
N ALA A 75 -6.81 -7.54 5.68
CA ALA A 75 -6.44 -8.92 5.35
C ALA A 75 -5.63 -9.60 6.47
N VAL A 76 -4.62 -8.93 7.02
CA VAL A 76 -3.82 -9.47 8.14
C VAL A 76 -4.66 -9.56 9.41
N LYS A 77 -5.50 -8.55 9.70
CA LYS A 77 -6.41 -8.58 10.86
C LYS A 77 -7.37 -9.77 10.78
N GLU A 78 -7.96 -10.02 9.62
CA GLU A 78 -8.91 -11.13 9.48
C GLU A 78 -8.21 -12.49 9.49
N THR A 79 -6.98 -12.58 8.97
CA THR A 79 -6.12 -13.75 9.16
C THR A 79 -5.89 -14.04 10.65
N ILE A 80 -5.54 -13.02 11.45
CA ILE A 80 -5.37 -13.17 12.90
C ILE A 80 -6.67 -13.64 13.56
N ARG A 81 -7.82 -13.06 13.20
CA ARG A 81 -9.13 -13.45 13.75
C ARG A 81 -9.46 -14.90 13.41
N PHE A 82 -9.20 -15.32 12.17
CA PHE A 82 -9.40 -16.69 11.72
C PHE A 82 -8.53 -17.67 12.51
N VAL A 83 -7.21 -17.46 12.55
CA VAL A 83 -6.28 -18.33 13.29
C VAL A 83 -6.64 -18.36 14.78
N THR A 84 -6.95 -17.22 15.39
CA THR A 84 -7.37 -17.15 16.80
C THR A 84 -8.63 -17.97 17.05
N SER A 85 -9.61 -17.91 16.14
CA SER A 85 -10.86 -18.67 16.24
C SER A 85 -10.62 -20.16 16.08
N LEU A 86 -9.74 -20.54 15.14
CA LEU A 86 -9.34 -21.92 14.92
C LEU A 86 -8.67 -22.50 16.17
N LEU A 87 -7.71 -21.80 16.76
CA LEU A 87 -7.02 -22.22 17.98
C LEU A 87 -7.98 -22.38 19.18
N LYS A 88 -8.93 -21.45 19.33
CA LYS A 88 -9.98 -21.56 20.37
C LYS A 88 -10.87 -22.79 20.16
N SER A 89 -11.16 -23.15 18.92
CA SER A 89 -11.97 -24.33 18.60
C SER A 89 -11.20 -25.65 18.74
N SER A 90 -9.88 -25.64 18.48
CA SER A 90 -9.00 -26.81 18.54
C SER A 90 -8.59 -27.21 19.96
N GLY A 91 -8.72 -26.32 20.95
CA GLY A 91 -8.34 -26.58 22.35
C GLY A 91 -9.05 -27.77 23.01
N ASN A 92 -10.06 -28.36 22.37
CA ASN A 92 -10.78 -29.54 22.84
C ASN A 92 -10.36 -30.87 22.15
N GLN A 93 -9.44 -30.86 21.19
CA GLN A 93 -9.02 -32.05 20.43
C GLN A 93 -7.50 -32.22 20.45
N SER A 94 -7.01 -33.04 21.38
CA SER A 94 -5.61 -33.43 21.51
C SER A 94 -5.16 -34.26 20.29
N GLY A 95 -4.36 -33.67 19.40
CA GLY A 95 -3.67 -34.38 18.30
C GLY A 95 -3.68 -33.68 16.94
N ALA A 96 -4.62 -32.78 16.67
CA ALA A 96 -4.77 -32.12 15.36
C ALA A 96 -3.90 -30.85 15.17
N ALA A 97 -3.15 -30.45 16.20
CA ALA A 97 -2.41 -29.18 16.23
C ALA A 97 -0.98 -29.30 15.68
N GLU A 98 -0.31 -30.45 15.83
CA GLU A 98 1.06 -30.65 15.31
C GLU A 98 1.10 -30.61 13.77
N ASP A 99 0.06 -31.14 13.11
CA ASP A 99 -0.06 -31.18 11.64
C ASP A 99 -0.29 -29.80 10.98
N LYS A 100 -0.45 -28.72 11.76
CA LYS A 100 -0.80 -27.38 11.26
C LYS A 100 0.23 -26.31 11.55
N VAL A 101 1.30 -26.65 12.27
CA VAL A 101 2.34 -25.69 12.67
C VAL A 101 3.01 -25.09 11.45
N GLU A 102 3.41 -25.93 10.48
CA GLU A 102 4.07 -25.49 9.24
C GLU A 102 3.21 -24.47 8.47
N SER A 103 1.92 -24.76 8.25
CA SER A 103 1.01 -23.80 7.60
C SER A 103 0.84 -22.50 8.38
N MET A 104 0.84 -22.54 9.71
CA MET A 104 0.78 -21.32 10.52
C MET A 104 2.07 -20.50 10.44
N GLU A 105 3.23 -21.14 10.35
CA GLU A 105 4.53 -20.49 10.19
C GLU A 105 4.67 -19.87 8.80
N ASN A 106 4.29 -20.59 7.74
CA ASN A 106 4.25 -20.08 6.37
C ASN A 106 3.27 -18.91 6.24
N LEU A 107 2.07 -19.02 6.81
CA LEU A 107 1.09 -17.95 6.84
C LEU A 107 1.64 -16.69 7.54
N LEU A 108 2.37 -16.87 8.65
CA LEU A 108 3.05 -15.78 9.33
C LEU A 108 4.15 -15.16 8.46
N SER A 109 4.90 -15.97 7.70
CA SER A 109 5.90 -15.49 6.75
C SER A 109 5.25 -14.62 5.67
N HIS A 110 4.20 -15.12 5.01
CA HIS A 110 3.49 -14.34 3.99
C HIS A 110 2.91 -13.03 4.53
N CYS A 111 2.41 -13.02 5.77
CA CYS A 111 1.97 -11.77 6.40
C CYS A 111 3.11 -10.75 6.58
N ARG A 112 4.33 -11.22 6.88
CA ARG A 112 5.50 -10.34 7.00
C ARG A 112 5.91 -9.83 5.63
N ASP A 113 6.01 -10.72 4.65
CA ASP A 113 6.35 -10.36 3.27
C ASP A 113 5.38 -9.31 2.75
N VAL A 114 4.07 -9.46 2.98
CA VAL A 114 3.07 -8.45 2.62
C VAL A 114 3.36 -7.09 3.28
N ALA A 115 3.68 -7.05 4.57
CA ALA A 115 3.97 -5.80 5.26
C ALA A 115 5.28 -5.14 4.76
N ASP A 116 6.30 -5.94 4.48
CA ASP A 116 7.57 -5.43 3.94
C ASP A 116 7.36 -4.85 2.54
N GLN A 117 6.58 -5.52 1.69
CA GLN A 117 6.25 -5.03 0.35
C GLN A 117 5.32 -3.80 0.37
N VAL A 118 4.39 -3.70 1.32
CA VAL A 118 3.59 -2.48 1.52
C VAL A 118 4.46 -1.30 1.98
N ASN A 119 5.47 -1.57 2.82
CA ASN A 119 6.44 -0.55 3.23
C ASN A 119 7.30 -0.08 2.04
N GLU A 120 7.79 -1.00 1.22
CA GLU A 120 8.50 -0.68 -0.04
C GLU A 120 7.62 0.16 -0.98
N LEU A 121 6.34 -0.21 -1.10
CA LEU A 121 5.37 0.54 -1.90
C LEU A 121 5.17 1.97 -1.35
N GLY A 122 5.03 2.13 -0.04
CA GLY A 122 4.95 3.45 0.59
C GLY A 122 6.22 4.29 0.36
N ALA A 123 7.40 3.68 0.48
CA ALA A 123 8.67 4.35 0.23
C ALA A 123 8.83 4.80 -1.25
N SER A 124 8.36 3.98 -2.19
CA SER A 124 8.44 4.27 -3.62
C SER A 124 7.62 5.50 -4.05
N VAL A 125 6.61 5.91 -3.27
CA VAL A 125 5.85 7.16 -3.51
C VAL A 125 6.75 8.38 -3.38
N TYR A 126 7.61 8.42 -2.37
CA TYR A 126 8.53 9.53 -2.16
C TYR A 126 9.64 9.58 -3.21
N ALA A 127 10.01 8.43 -3.77
CA ALA A 127 11.03 8.32 -4.81
C ALA A 127 10.45 8.40 -6.24
N GLN A 128 9.12 8.42 -6.38
CA GLN A 128 8.39 8.31 -7.66
C GLN A 128 8.87 7.13 -8.53
N ASP A 129 9.28 6.02 -7.92
CA ASP A 129 9.87 4.87 -8.62
C ASP A 129 8.80 3.86 -9.05
N LEU A 130 8.25 4.05 -10.26
CA LEU A 130 7.24 3.15 -10.83
C LEU A 130 7.75 1.71 -11.04
N SER A 131 9.05 1.51 -11.24
CA SER A 131 9.62 0.16 -11.40
C SER A 131 9.56 -0.60 -10.08
N GLU A 132 9.95 0.06 -8.98
CA GLU A 132 9.85 -0.53 -7.65
C GLU A 132 8.40 -0.78 -7.26
N MET A 133 7.48 0.16 -7.56
CA MET A 133 6.03 -0.05 -7.34
C MET A 133 5.52 -1.31 -8.05
N LYS A 134 5.84 -1.48 -9.34
CA LYS A 134 5.46 -2.67 -10.12
C LYS A 134 6.03 -3.95 -9.54
N SER A 135 7.27 -3.90 -9.06
CA SER A 135 7.91 -5.03 -8.41
C SER A 135 7.19 -5.41 -7.11
N ALA A 136 6.93 -4.42 -6.25
CA ALA A 136 6.21 -4.60 -5.00
C ALA A 136 4.81 -5.19 -5.22
N ILE A 137 4.04 -4.67 -6.19
CA ILE A 137 2.71 -5.19 -6.55
C ILE A 137 2.76 -6.69 -6.90
N LYS A 138 3.74 -7.12 -7.72
CA LYS A 138 3.91 -8.54 -8.06
C LYS A 138 4.19 -9.39 -6.83
N ARG A 139 5.06 -8.93 -5.93
CA ARG A 139 5.36 -9.65 -4.68
C ARG A 139 4.15 -9.67 -3.73
N LEU A 140 3.32 -8.63 -3.73
CA LEU A 140 2.07 -8.59 -2.97
C LEU A 140 1.05 -9.63 -3.48
N TYR A 141 0.90 -9.81 -4.79
CA TYR A 141 0.06 -10.88 -5.33
C TYR A 141 0.55 -12.28 -4.92
N VAL A 142 1.87 -12.50 -4.91
CA VAL A 142 2.48 -13.74 -4.39
C VAL A 142 2.14 -13.94 -2.90
N GLY A 143 2.28 -12.88 -2.10
CA GLY A 143 1.95 -12.89 -0.68
C GLY A 143 0.48 -13.25 -0.40
N ILE A 144 -0.47 -12.58 -1.07
CA ILE A 144 -1.91 -12.87 -0.92
C ILE A 144 -2.21 -14.30 -1.35
N THR A 145 -1.64 -14.77 -2.47
CA THR A 145 -1.84 -16.14 -2.95
C THR A 145 -1.34 -17.17 -1.93
N GLY A 146 -0.15 -16.93 -1.35
CA GLY A 146 0.40 -17.75 -0.28
C GLY A 146 -0.49 -17.76 0.97
N MET A 147 -0.98 -16.60 1.41
CA MET A 147 -1.93 -16.51 2.52
C MET A 147 -3.22 -17.30 2.25
N CYS A 148 -3.76 -17.23 1.03
CA CYS A 148 -4.94 -18.00 0.60
C CYS A 148 -4.70 -19.51 0.70
N GLN A 149 -3.54 -19.98 0.22
CA GLN A 149 -3.16 -21.38 0.22
C GLN A 149 -3.01 -21.93 1.65
N GLU A 150 -2.30 -21.20 2.51
CA GLU A 150 -2.10 -21.64 3.89
C GLU A 150 -3.41 -21.62 4.69
N ILE A 151 -4.26 -20.61 4.51
CA ILE A 151 -5.60 -20.61 5.12
C ILE A 151 -6.45 -21.79 4.66
N ALA A 152 -6.37 -22.18 3.39
CA ALA A 152 -7.09 -23.35 2.88
C ALA A 152 -6.61 -24.64 3.55
N GLY A 153 -5.29 -24.77 3.77
CA GLY A 153 -4.67 -25.92 4.44
C GLY A 153 -5.04 -26.05 5.93
N LEU A 154 -5.35 -24.94 6.60
CA LEU A 154 -5.71 -24.93 8.02
C LEU A 154 -7.14 -25.46 8.30
N GLY A 155 -8.02 -25.49 7.29
CA GLY A 155 -9.42 -25.91 7.39
C GLY A 155 -10.34 -24.88 8.09
N GLY A 156 -11.57 -25.28 8.46
CA GLY A 156 -12.52 -24.38 9.12
C GLY A 156 -13.32 -23.48 8.15
N SER A 157 -13.80 -22.33 8.63
CA SER A 157 -14.63 -21.39 7.84
C SER A 157 -13.96 -20.01 7.70
N PRO A 158 -13.07 -19.82 6.70
CA PRO A 158 -12.31 -18.58 6.50
C PRO A 158 -13.06 -17.51 5.70
N LYS A 159 -14.41 -17.47 5.75
CA LYS A 159 -15.24 -16.62 4.86
C LYS A 159 -14.81 -15.15 4.86
N ASN A 160 -14.58 -14.59 6.04
CA ASN A 160 -14.21 -13.19 6.16
C ASN A 160 -12.77 -12.94 5.66
N ALA A 161 -11.84 -13.87 5.91
CA ALA A 161 -10.46 -13.74 5.47
C ALA A 161 -10.39 -13.68 3.93
N TYR A 162 -11.10 -14.58 3.24
CA TYR A 162 -11.19 -14.53 1.79
C TYR A 162 -11.90 -13.28 1.25
N ALA A 163 -12.91 -12.76 1.97
CA ALA A 163 -13.51 -11.48 1.60
C ALA A 163 -12.51 -10.32 1.70
N ALA A 164 -11.70 -10.28 2.76
CA ALA A 164 -10.65 -9.28 2.92
C ALA A 164 -9.55 -9.43 1.86
N PHE A 165 -9.14 -10.65 1.52
CA PHE A 165 -8.16 -10.90 0.46
C PHE A 165 -8.67 -10.46 -0.91
N SER A 166 -9.95 -10.68 -1.21
CA SER A 166 -10.56 -10.18 -2.43
C SER A 166 -10.66 -8.65 -2.47
N GLY A 167 -10.87 -7.99 -1.33
CA GLY A 167 -10.77 -6.52 -1.23
C GLY A 167 -9.36 -6.06 -1.57
N PHE A 168 -8.37 -6.66 -0.91
CA PHE A 168 -6.96 -6.34 -1.14
C PHE A 168 -6.54 -6.56 -2.60
N GLU A 169 -6.90 -7.69 -3.22
CA GLU A 169 -6.64 -7.98 -4.64
C GLU A 169 -7.26 -6.93 -5.57
N LYS A 170 -8.48 -6.43 -5.28
CA LYS A 170 -9.12 -5.37 -6.07
C LYS A 170 -8.36 -4.05 -5.98
N SER A 171 -7.88 -3.68 -4.79
CA SER A 171 -7.09 -2.46 -4.61
C SER A 171 -5.74 -2.54 -5.35
N LEU A 172 -5.07 -3.71 -5.32
CA LEU A 172 -3.85 -3.94 -6.08
C LEU A 172 -4.07 -3.83 -7.58
N LYS A 173 -5.17 -4.41 -8.08
CA LYS A 173 -5.52 -4.32 -9.48
C LYS A 173 -5.79 -2.88 -9.91
N ALA A 174 -6.49 -2.09 -9.10
CA ALA A 174 -6.72 -0.68 -9.40
C ALA A 174 -5.41 0.11 -9.44
N LEU A 175 -4.48 -0.14 -8.51
CA LEU A 175 -3.16 0.47 -8.51
C LEU A 175 -2.33 0.07 -9.73
N GLU A 176 -2.36 -1.21 -10.11
CA GLU A 176 -1.68 -1.74 -11.29
C GLU A 176 -2.19 -1.10 -12.59
N GLU A 177 -3.51 -0.91 -12.70
CA GLU A 177 -4.15 -0.22 -13.83
C GLU A 177 -3.74 1.27 -13.90
N GLU A 178 -3.65 1.96 -12.76
CA GLU A 178 -3.26 3.37 -12.69
C GLU A 178 -1.79 3.60 -13.06
N ILE A 179 -0.89 2.78 -12.53
CA ILE A 179 0.55 2.86 -12.84
C ILE A 179 0.82 2.54 -14.32
N GLY A 180 -0.08 1.79 -14.96
CA GLY A 180 -0.01 1.41 -16.37
C GLY A 180 1.13 0.46 -16.72
N GLU A 181 1.01 -0.21 -17.86
CA GLU A 181 2.13 -0.91 -18.49
C GLU A 181 2.83 0.02 -19.49
N ASP A 182 3.88 0.75 -19.10
CA ASP A 182 4.84 1.18 -20.13
C ASP A 182 6.27 1.42 -19.62
N VAL A 183 7.22 0.65 -20.17
CA VAL A 183 8.58 1.06 -20.60
C VAL A 183 9.04 0.07 -21.70
N VAL A 184 8.24 -0.18 -22.73
CA VAL A 184 8.74 -0.93 -23.92
C VAL A 184 8.38 -0.26 -25.25
N ASP A 185 7.42 0.66 -25.33
CA ASP A 185 7.07 1.27 -26.62
C ASP A 185 7.80 2.58 -26.96
N GLU A 186 8.55 3.20 -26.04
CA GLU A 186 9.37 4.39 -26.38
C GLU A 186 10.63 4.07 -27.20
N MET A 187 11.07 2.80 -27.28
CA MET A 187 12.22 2.41 -28.12
C MET A 187 11.87 1.99 -29.55
N LYS A 188 10.59 1.94 -29.94
CA LYS A 188 10.19 1.63 -31.33
C LYS A 188 10.13 2.85 -32.26
N ASN A 189 10.26 4.07 -31.73
CA ASN A 189 10.27 5.29 -32.54
C ASN A 189 11.66 5.73 -33.02
N LEU A 190 12.72 4.97 -32.73
CA LEU A 190 14.03 5.13 -33.39
C LEU A 190 14.14 4.20 -34.60
N THR A 191 13.15 4.24 -35.49
CA THR A 191 13.34 3.75 -36.85
C THR A 191 14.19 4.78 -37.59
N ILE A 192 15.52 4.67 -37.44
CA ILE A 192 16.47 5.32 -38.34
C ILE A 192 16.27 4.65 -39.70
N SER A 193 15.62 5.38 -40.60
CA SER A 193 15.49 4.99 -42.01
C SER A 193 16.87 4.96 -42.68
N PRO A 194 17.10 4.07 -43.66
CA PRO A 194 18.41 3.86 -44.25
C PRO A 194 18.78 5.02 -45.19
N SER A 195 20.07 5.33 -45.28
CA SER A 195 20.67 6.05 -46.41
C SER A 195 21.83 5.24 -46.96
#